data_AF-A0A0Q7V2S8-F1
#
_entry.id   AF-A0A0Q7V2S8-F1
#
_cell.length_a   1.000
_cell.length_b   1.000
_cell.length_c   1.000
_cell.angle_alpha   90.00
_cell.angle_beta   90.00
_cell.angle_gamma   90.00
#
_symmetry.space_group_name_H-M   'P 1'
#
loop_
_entity.id
_entity.type
_entity.pdbx_description
1 polymer ?
#
loop_
_entity_poly.entity_id
_entity_poly.type
_entity_poly.pdbx_seq_one_letter_code
_entity_poly.pdbx_strand_id
1 'polypeptide(L)'
;MPRQRPRGFRKTRNHGGTTPRQRMSQKCRQHIFGERCTANNIAPCCLCGQPIHRHNDQWTIEHLIALGLLGPDLNRNCAPAHEACRRQKDKIDVARIAKAKRQAEAGMPRNMRHTYSPQGMAIMTTPETKKPARGFQAPAGVKYDWRQRRYVKASRLSRPEPA
;
A
#
# COMPACT_ATOMS: atom_id res chain seq x y z
N MET A 1 41.45 24.59 12.46
CA MET A 1 41.19 23.42 11.60
C MET A 1 39.92 22.70 12.08
N PRO A 2 38.73 22.98 11.55
CA PRO A 2 37.51 22.33 12.02
C PRO A 2 37.43 20.90 11.43
N ARG A 3 37.41 19.90 12.32
CA ARG A 3 37.26 18.48 11.97
C ARG A 3 35.85 18.25 11.40
N GLN A 4 35.78 17.90 10.12
CA GLN A 4 34.53 17.51 9.46
C GLN A 4 34.06 16.15 10.03
N ARG A 5 32.85 16.13 10.62
CA ARG A 5 32.18 14.88 11.03
C ARG A 5 31.71 14.12 9.78
N PRO A 6 31.98 12.82 9.64
CA PRO A 6 31.48 12.05 8.50
C PRO A 6 29.95 11.94 8.59
N ARG A 7 29.27 12.31 7.49
CA ARG A 7 27.83 12.19 7.35
C ARG A 7 27.45 10.70 7.40
N GLY A 8 26.75 10.31 8.46
CA GLY A 8 26.28 8.94 8.66
C GLY A 8 25.54 8.42 7.43
N PHE A 9 26.03 7.29 6.91
CA PHE A 9 25.41 6.51 5.85
C PHE A 9 24.05 6.02 6.33
N ARG A 10 22.96 6.66 5.87
CA ARG A 10 21.60 6.21 6.18
C ARG A 10 21.37 4.90 5.45
N LYS A 11 21.31 3.79 6.20
CA LYS A 11 20.89 2.46 5.71
C LYS A 11 19.63 2.62 4.87
N THR A 12 19.73 2.33 3.57
CA THR A 12 18.58 2.14 2.70
C THR A 12 17.87 0.87 3.18
N ARG A 13 16.69 1.03 3.78
CA ARG A 13 15.82 -0.09 4.08
C ARG A 13 15.40 -0.71 2.73
N ASN A 14 15.76 -1.97 2.49
CA ASN A 14 15.22 -2.75 1.38
C ASN A 14 13.73 -2.99 1.66
N HIS A 15 12.86 -2.45 0.80
CA HIS A 15 11.41 -2.67 0.88
C HIS A 15 11.01 -3.51 -0.34
N GLY A 16 10.53 -4.72 -0.08
CA GLY A 16 10.07 -5.63 -1.13
C GLY A 16 8.90 -5.04 -1.91
N GLY A 17 9.09 -4.89 -3.23
CA GLY A 17 8.01 -4.76 -4.22
C GLY A 17 7.65 -3.35 -4.67
N THR A 18 7.93 -2.29 -3.90
CA THR A 18 7.65 -0.89 -4.31
C THR A 18 8.79 0.04 -3.94
N THR A 19 9.06 1.03 -4.80
CA THR A 19 10.14 2.00 -4.54
C THR A 19 9.82 2.79 -3.26
N PRO A 20 10.68 2.74 -2.22
CA PRO A 20 10.41 3.44 -0.98
C PRO A 20 10.46 4.96 -1.18
N ARG A 21 9.40 5.65 -0.77
CA ARG A 21 9.33 7.11 -0.79
C ARG A 21 10.23 7.70 0.30
N GLN A 22 11.20 8.51 -0.10
CA GLN A 22 11.97 9.38 0.76
C GLN A 22 11.15 10.60 1.19
N ARG A 23 11.55 11.19 2.32
CA ARG A 23 10.95 12.44 2.78
C ARG A 23 11.29 13.58 1.83
N MET A 24 10.28 14.15 1.19
CA MET A 24 10.43 15.35 0.36
C MET A 24 10.71 16.57 1.26
N SER A 25 11.98 16.95 1.40
CA SER A 25 12.37 18.12 2.19
C SER A 25 12.09 19.43 1.44
N GLN A 26 11.93 20.53 2.17
CA GLN A 26 11.72 21.85 1.57
C GLN A 26 12.89 22.24 0.66
N LYS A 27 14.13 21.91 1.04
CA LYS A 27 15.33 22.13 0.21
C LYS A 27 15.27 21.34 -1.11
N CYS A 28 14.87 20.07 -1.06
CA CYS A 28 14.72 19.25 -2.26
C CYS A 28 13.62 19.81 -3.18
N ARG A 29 12.48 20.19 -2.59
CA ARG A 29 11.38 20.82 -3.32
C ARG A 29 11.79 22.12 -4.01
N GLN A 30 12.58 22.96 -3.36
CA GLN A 30 13.10 24.20 -3.94
C GLN A 30 14.09 23.92 -5.08
N HIS A 31 14.97 22.94 -4.89
CA HIS A 31 15.93 22.52 -5.90
C HIS A 31 15.26 21.98 -7.16
N ILE A 32 14.30 21.04 -7.03
CA ILE A 32 13.55 20.49 -8.17
C ILE A 32 12.76 21.58 -8.91
N PHE A 33 12.14 22.52 -8.18
CA PHE A 33 11.45 23.64 -8.81
C PHE A 33 12.44 24.53 -9.55
N GLY A 34 13.56 24.89 -8.92
CA GLY A 34 14.61 25.75 -9.50
C GLY A 34 15.25 25.16 -10.76
N GLU A 35 15.52 23.86 -10.78
CA GLU A 35 16.05 23.16 -11.96
C GLU A 35 15.10 23.20 -13.17
N ARG A 36 13.80 23.40 -12.93
CA ARG A 36 12.77 23.44 -13.97
C ARG A 36 12.20 24.84 -14.22
N CYS A 37 12.72 25.87 -13.57
CA CYS A 37 12.27 27.24 -13.78
C CYS A 37 12.55 27.66 -15.23
N THR A 38 11.52 28.17 -15.91
CA THR A 38 11.67 28.84 -17.22
C THR A 38 11.86 30.34 -17.06
N ALA A 39 11.38 30.91 -15.95
CA ALA A 39 11.57 32.31 -15.59
C ALA A 39 11.62 32.47 -14.06
N ASN A 40 11.78 33.71 -13.59
CA ASN A 40 11.81 34.03 -12.17
C ASN A 40 10.54 33.55 -11.46
N ASN A 41 10.68 32.53 -10.58
CA ASN A 41 9.59 31.92 -9.82
C ASN A 41 8.48 31.29 -10.67
N ILE A 42 8.76 30.93 -11.93
CA ILE A 42 7.81 30.30 -12.83
C ILE A 42 8.43 29.01 -13.36
N ALA A 43 7.73 27.89 -13.18
CA ALA A 43 8.11 26.59 -13.73
C ALA A 43 6.92 25.95 -14.46
N PRO A 44 7.13 25.19 -15.55
CA PRO A 44 6.05 24.53 -16.26
C PRO A 44 5.56 23.31 -15.46
N CYS A 45 4.23 23.15 -15.41
CA CYS A 45 3.60 21.95 -14.86
C CYS A 45 3.97 20.72 -15.69
N CYS A 46 4.45 19.65 -15.05
CA CYS A 46 4.83 18.43 -15.76
C CYS A 46 3.66 17.64 -16.37
N LEU A 47 2.41 18.00 -16.04
CA LEU A 47 1.21 17.29 -16.49
C LEU A 47 0.47 18.03 -17.61
N CYS A 48 0.38 19.37 -17.53
CA CYS A 48 -0.35 20.17 -18.52
C CYS A 48 0.53 21.17 -19.27
N GLY A 49 1.81 21.34 -18.89
CA GLY A 49 2.73 22.30 -19.49
C GLY A 49 2.49 23.77 -19.11
N GLN A 50 1.36 24.10 -18.50
CA GLN A 50 1.02 25.47 -18.12
C GLN A 50 1.96 26.01 -17.02
N PRO A 51 2.22 27.32 -17.00
CA PRO A 51 3.08 27.93 -15.99
C PRO A 51 2.52 27.74 -14.58
N ILE A 52 3.41 27.47 -13.64
CA ILE A 52 3.16 27.46 -12.20
C ILE A 52 3.90 28.64 -11.61
N HIS A 53 3.17 29.59 -11.04
CA HIS A 53 3.70 30.67 -10.24
C HIS A 53 3.97 30.17 -8.82
N ARG A 54 5.25 30.14 -8.42
CA ARG A 54 5.72 29.54 -7.17
C ARG A 54 4.93 29.95 -5.91
N HIS A 55 4.50 31.21 -5.87
CA HIS A 55 3.88 31.84 -4.70
C HIS A 55 2.35 31.98 -4.81
N ASN A 56 1.82 32.05 -6.04
CA ASN A 56 0.41 32.35 -6.27
C ASN A 56 -0.42 31.08 -6.47
N ASP A 57 0.19 30.02 -7.02
CA ASP A 57 -0.50 28.79 -7.36
C ASP A 57 -0.35 27.72 -6.28
N GLN A 58 -1.36 26.85 -6.17
CA GLN A 58 -1.24 25.60 -5.43
C GLN A 58 -0.54 24.55 -6.29
N TRP A 59 0.68 24.17 -5.88
CA TRP A 59 1.48 23.18 -6.56
C TRP A 59 2.15 22.22 -5.58
N THR A 60 2.59 21.07 -6.09
CA THR A 60 3.42 20.12 -5.35
C THR A 60 4.47 19.50 -6.27
N ILE A 61 5.39 18.73 -5.69
CA ILE A 61 6.32 17.90 -6.45
C ILE A 61 5.64 16.56 -6.72
N GLU A 62 5.50 16.23 -7.99
CA GLU A 62 4.86 15.02 -8.47
C GLU A 62 5.86 14.09 -9.15
N HIS A 63 5.66 12.78 -8.94
CA HIS A 63 6.45 11.74 -9.60
C HIS A 63 5.94 11.50 -11.02
N LEU A 64 6.79 11.66 -12.05
CA LEU A 64 6.42 11.44 -13.46
C LEU A 64 5.96 10.00 -13.68
N ILE A 65 6.75 9.05 -13.18
CA ILE A 65 6.40 7.64 -13.07
C ILE A 65 6.03 7.37 -11.61
N ALA A 66 4.80 6.89 -11.38
CA ALA A 66 4.31 6.60 -10.04
C ALA A 66 5.18 5.54 -9.33
N LEU A 67 5.45 5.75 -8.03
CA LEU A 67 6.24 4.82 -7.21
C LEU A 67 5.63 3.40 -7.15
N GLY A 68 4.30 3.31 -7.17
CA GLY A 68 3.58 2.03 -7.19
C GLY A 68 3.68 1.28 -8.53
N LEU A 69 4.17 1.95 -9.58
CA LEU A 69 4.48 1.37 -10.89
C LEU A 69 6.01 1.26 -11.09
N LEU A 70 6.75 1.07 -9.99
CA LEU A 70 8.21 0.93 -9.97
C LEU A 70 8.98 2.18 -10.44
N GLY A 71 8.35 3.35 -10.39
CA GLY A 71 9.04 4.63 -10.63
C GLY A 71 10.16 4.84 -9.60
N PRO A 72 11.37 5.29 -10.01
CA PRO A 72 12.44 5.56 -9.07
C PRO A 72 12.16 6.84 -8.28
N ASP A 73 12.47 6.86 -6.99
CA ASP A 73 12.31 8.04 -6.14
C ASP A 73 13.55 8.95 -6.23
N LEU A 74 13.74 9.52 -7.41
CA LEU A 74 14.89 10.37 -7.76
C LEU A 74 14.39 11.72 -8.26
N ASN A 75 15.15 12.79 -8.05
CA ASN A 75 14.79 14.14 -8.50
C ASN A 75 14.49 14.20 -10.00
N ARG A 76 15.17 13.39 -10.83
CA ARG A 76 14.89 13.25 -12.28
C ARG A 76 13.46 12.77 -12.60
N ASN A 77 12.87 11.97 -11.71
CA ASN A 77 11.50 11.49 -11.81
C ASN A 77 10.52 12.43 -11.10
N CYS A 78 10.97 13.58 -10.61
CA CYS A 78 10.14 14.55 -9.89
C CYS A 78 10.07 15.85 -10.67
N ALA A 79 8.91 16.48 -10.66
CA ALA A 79 8.70 17.77 -11.29
C ALA A 79 7.54 18.53 -10.62
N PRO A 80 7.49 19.86 -10.72
CA PRO A 80 6.37 20.63 -10.21
C PRO A 80 5.09 20.34 -11.02
N ALA A 81 3.98 20.18 -10.30
CA ALA A 81 2.66 20.02 -10.89
C ALA A 81 1.64 20.86 -10.12
N HIS A 82 0.63 21.39 -10.81
CA HIS A 82 -0.53 21.97 -10.14
C HIS A 82 -1.23 20.92 -9.28
N GLU A 83 -1.76 21.35 -8.14
CA GLU A 83 -2.52 20.49 -7.22
C GLU A 83 -3.70 19.78 -7.93
N ALA A 84 -4.42 20.52 -8.78
CA ALA A 84 -5.54 19.98 -9.55
C ALA A 84 -5.09 18.90 -10.56
N CYS A 85 -4.02 19.17 -11.31
CA CYS A 85 -3.47 18.22 -12.27
C CYS A 85 -2.97 16.96 -11.56
N ARG A 86 -2.30 17.10 -10.40
CA ARG A 86 -1.87 15.96 -9.60
C ARG A 86 -3.05 15.08 -9.20
N ARG A 87 -4.12 15.66 -8.66
CA ARG A 87 -5.32 14.90 -8.25
C ARG A 87 -5.92 14.10 -9.40
N GLN A 88 -5.89 14.65 -10.61
CA GLN A 88 -6.37 13.93 -11.79
C GLN A 88 -5.45 12.75 -12.15
N LYS A 89 -4.13 12.94 -12.12
CA LYS A 89 -3.15 11.87 -12.30
C LYS A 89 -3.29 10.78 -11.23
N ASP A 90 -3.44 11.17 -9.97
CA ASP A 90 -3.59 10.25 -8.83
C ASP A 90 -4.73 9.25 -9.06
N LYS A 91 -5.89 9.71 -9.57
CA LYS A 91 -7.03 8.83 -9.89
C LYS A 91 -6.66 7.75 -10.92
N ILE A 92 -5.94 8.13 -11.96
CA ILE A 92 -5.51 7.24 -13.04
C ILE A 92 -4.44 6.27 -12.52
N ASP A 93 -3.47 6.77 -11.77
CA ASP A 93 -2.37 5.96 -11.24
C ASP A 93 -2.85 4.95 -10.21
N VAL A 94 -3.77 5.32 -9.32
CA VAL A 94 -4.38 4.37 -8.36
C VAL A 94 -5.04 3.20 -9.09
N ALA A 95 -5.79 3.48 -10.15
CA ALA A 95 -6.40 2.43 -10.97
C ALA A 95 -5.37 1.54 -11.66
N ARG A 96 -4.29 2.12 -12.21
CA ARG A 96 -3.19 1.38 -12.86
C ARG A 96 -2.42 0.52 -11.85
N ILE A 97 -2.10 1.06 -10.68
CA ILE A 97 -1.42 0.35 -9.60
C ILE A 97 -2.27 -0.83 -9.13
N ALA A 98 -3.58 -0.64 -8.93
CA ALA A 98 -4.48 -1.72 -8.55
C ALA A 98 -4.56 -2.82 -9.62
N LYS A 99 -4.55 -2.46 -10.91
CA LYS A 99 -4.48 -3.44 -12.01
C LYS A 99 -3.16 -4.21 -12.01
N ALA A 100 -2.04 -3.51 -11.88
CA ALA A 100 -0.71 -4.13 -11.84
C ALA A 100 -0.58 -5.13 -10.68
N LYS A 101 -1.09 -4.78 -9.49
CA LYS A 101 -1.14 -5.69 -8.33
C LYS A 101 -1.95 -6.96 -8.63
N ARG A 102 -3.15 -6.82 -9.19
CA ARG A 102 -4.00 -7.98 -9.57
C ARG A 102 -3.33 -8.88 -10.60
N GLN A 103 -2.64 -8.30 -11.59
CA GLN A 103 -1.91 -9.07 -12.60
C GLN A 103 -0.72 -9.82 -12.00
N ALA A 104 0.02 -9.19 -11.09
CA ALA A 104 1.11 -9.85 -10.37
C ALA A 104 0.59 -11.04 -9.53
N GLU A 105 -0.54 -10.89 -8.84
CA GLU A 105 -1.18 -11.97 -8.08
C GLU A 105 -1.71 -13.10 -8.98
N ALA A 106 -2.29 -12.76 -10.14
CA ALA A 106 -2.81 -13.74 -11.09
C ALA A 106 -1.70 -14.63 -11.67
N GLY A 107 -0.54 -14.04 -11.98
CA GLY A 107 0.64 -14.77 -12.45
C GLY A 107 1.32 -15.64 -11.39
N MET A 108 1.00 -15.45 -10.10
CA MET A 108 1.52 -16.30 -9.02
C MET A 108 0.74 -17.60 -8.86
N PRO A 109 1.43 -18.73 -8.58
CA PRO A 109 0.77 -19.99 -8.32
C PRO A 109 -0.07 -19.88 -7.04
N ARG A 110 -1.22 -20.56 -7.02
CA ARG A 110 -2.29 -20.38 -6.03
C ARG A 110 -1.80 -20.59 -4.58
N ASN A 111 -0.81 -21.47 -4.39
CA ASN A 111 -0.15 -21.76 -3.11
C ASN A 111 0.86 -20.68 -2.64
N MET A 112 1.32 -19.76 -3.51
CA MET A 112 2.19 -18.63 -3.14
C MET A 112 1.44 -17.30 -2.93
N ARG A 113 0.15 -17.22 -3.31
CA ARG A 113 -0.63 -15.97 -3.22
C ARG A 113 -0.83 -15.47 -1.78
N HIS A 114 -0.81 -16.36 -0.80
CA HIS A 114 -1.02 -16.02 0.62
C HIS A 114 0.29 -15.76 1.38
N THR A 115 1.43 -16.20 0.85
CA THR A 115 2.76 -16.02 1.46
C THR A 115 3.48 -14.78 0.94
N TYR A 116 3.11 -14.29 -0.25
CA TYR A 116 3.70 -13.09 -0.85
C TYR A 116 2.75 -11.89 -0.72
N SER A 117 2.87 -11.13 0.37
CA SER A 117 2.27 -9.79 0.44
C SER A 117 3.14 -8.80 -0.35
N PRO A 118 2.61 -8.12 -1.38
CA PRO A 118 3.36 -7.13 -2.17
C PRO A 118 3.84 -5.91 -1.36
N GLN A 119 3.44 -5.81 -0.10
CA GLN A 119 3.71 -4.69 0.81
C GLN A 119 4.80 -5.02 1.85
N GLY A 120 5.60 -6.06 1.61
CA GLY A 120 6.80 -6.34 2.41
C GLY A 120 6.52 -6.94 3.79
N MET A 121 5.37 -7.59 3.97
CA MET A 121 5.15 -8.43 5.15
C MET A 121 5.40 -9.87 4.72
N ALA A 122 6.66 -10.30 4.82
CA ALA A 122 6.93 -11.73 4.97
C ALA A 122 6.24 -12.16 6.26
N ILE A 123 5.08 -12.77 6.13
CA ILE A 123 4.52 -13.56 7.23
C ILE A 123 5.51 -14.72 7.33
N MET A 124 6.50 -14.61 8.22
CA MET A 124 7.24 -15.77 8.65
C MET A 124 6.19 -16.71 9.22
N THR A 125 5.76 -17.69 8.42
CA THR A 125 4.91 -18.78 8.89
C THR A 125 5.79 -19.57 9.84
N THR A 126 5.79 -19.17 11.11
CA THR A 126 6.12 -20.07 12.21
C THR A 126 5.27 -21.31 12.02
N PRO A 127 5.84 -22.53 12.11
CA PRO A 127 5.06 -23.75 12.01
C PRO A 127 3.98 -23.73 13.11
N GLU A 128 2.74 -23.70 12.66
CA GLU A 128 1.55 -24.20 13.33
C GLU A 128 1.45 -23.95 14.85
N THR A 129 1.11 -22.71 15.24
CA THR A 129 0.07 -22.58 16.27
C THR A 129 -1.20 -22.21 15.55
N LYS A 130 -1.97 -23.23 15.15
CA LYS A 130 -3.39 -23.04 14.86
C LYS A 130 -3.96 -22.30 16.06
N LYS A 131 -4.28 -21.00 15.88
CA LYS A 131 -5.22 -20.32 16.78
C LYS A 131 -6.40 -21.29 16.88
N PRO A 132 -6.72 -21.84 18.08
CA PRO A 132 -7.94 -22.60 18.17
C PRO A 132 -9.01 -21.65 17.66
N ALA A 133 -9.77 -22.10 16.66
CA ALA A 133 -10.96 -21.38 16.29
C ALA A 133 -11.67 -21.08 17.61
N ARG A 134 -11.98 -19.81 17.88
CA ARG A 134 -13.02 -19.45 18.86
C ARG A 134 -14.36 -19.96 18.31
N GLY A 135 -14.42 -21.24 17.97
CA GLY A 135 -15.62 -21.98 17.69
C GLY A 135 -16.28 -22.19 19.02
N PHE A 136 -17.54 -21.83 19.08
CA PHE A 136 -18.42 -22.13 20.19
C PHE A 136 -18.32 -23.63 20.51
N GLN A 137 -17.67 -23.98 21.62
CA GLN A 137 -17.60 -25.36 22.08
C GLN A 137 -18.98 -25.73 22.64
N ALA A 138 -19.70 -26.58 21.92
CA ALA A 138 -20.95 -27.14 22.42
C ALA A 138 -20.65 -27.94 23.71
N PRO A 139 -21.44 -27.78 24.79
CA PRO A 139 -21.27 -28.57 26.00
C PRO A 139 -21.38 -30.08 25.70
N ALA A 140 -20.63 -30.91 26.43
CA ALA A 140 -20.66 -32.36 26.24
C ALA A 140 -22.07 -32.92 26.51
N GLY A 141 -22.53 -33.85 25.66
CA GLY A 141 -23.82 -34.55 25.83
C GLY A 141 -25.06 -33.80 25.31
N VAL A 142 -24.90 -32.63 24.69
CA VAL A 142 -25.99 -31.90 24.03
C VAL A 142 -25.73 -31.67 22.54
N LYS A 143 -26.79 -31.70 21.74
CA LYS A 143 -26.77 -31.37 20.31
C LYS A 143 -27.64 -30.13 20.07
N TYR A 144 -27.22 -29.25 19.17
CA TYR A 144 -28.03 -28.10 18.78
C TYR A 144 -29.21 -28.56 17.92
N ASP A 145 -30.44 -28.34 18.39
CA ASP A 145 -31.65 -28.56 17.63
C ASP A 145 -32.00 -27.28 16.85
N TRP A 146 -31.82 -27.33 15.53
CA TRP A 146 -32.04 -26.20 14.63
C TRP A 146 -33.52 -25.79 14.53
N ARG A 147 -34.46 -26.72 14.80
CA ARG A 147 -35.90 -26.43 14.82
C ARG A 147 -36.30 -25.64 16.06
N GLN A 148 -35.69 -25.99 17.21
CA GLN A 148 -35.98 -25.32 18.49
C GLN A 148 -34.97 -24.21 18.83
N ARG A 149 -33.95 -23.99 17.98
CA ARG A 149 -32.86 -23.03 18.14
C ARG A 149 -32.15 -23.12 19.51
N ARG A 150 -32.06 -24.32 20.10
CA ARG A 150 -31.46 -24.55 21.43
C ARG A 150 -30.70 -25.88 21.51
N TYR A 151 -29.83 -26.01 22.50
CA TYR A 151 -29.16 -27.27 22.82
C TYR A 151 -30.11 -28.23 23.56
N VAL A 152 -30.22 -29.47 23.09
CA VAL A 152 -31.02 -30.54 23.71
C VAL A 152 -30.13 -31.74 24.04
N LYS A 153 -30.45 -32.46 25.12
CA LYS A 153 -29.73 -33.70 25.50
C LYS A 153 -29.84 -34.72 24.36
N ALA A 154 -28.69 -35.30 23.97
CA ALA A 154 -28.63 -36.25 22.86
C ALA A 154 -29.56 -37.48 23.02
N SER A 155 -29.87 -37.85 24.27
CA SER A 155 -30.76 -38.97 24.60
C SER A 155 -32.25 -38.74 24.29
N ARG A 156 -32.67 -37.52 23.95
CA ARG A 156 -34.09 -37.22 23.61
C ARG A 156 -34.39 -37.25 22.10
N LEU A 157 -33.42 -37.57 21.24
CA LEU A 157 -33.59 -37.59 19.79
C LEU A 157 -33.97 -38.98 19.22
N SER A 158 -34.01 -40.02 20.04
CA SER A 158 -34.59 -41.31 19.67
C SER A 158 -36.12 -41.19 19.67
N ARG A 159 -36.72 -41.10 18.48
CA ARG A 159 -38.17 -41.31 18.30
C ARG A 159 -38.52 -42.74 18.76
N PRO A 160 -39.62 -42.98 19.47
CA PRO A 160 -40.24 -44.30 19.44
C PRO A 160 -40.78 -44.55 18.01
N GLU A 161 -40.52 -45.73 17.47
CA GLU A 161 -41.16 -46.19 16.22
C GLU A 161 -42.67 -46.32 16.43
N PRO A 162 -43.51 -45.94 15.46
CA PRO A 162 -44.92 -46.23 15.51
C PRO A 162 -45.16 -47.72 15.17
N ALA A 163 -45.96 -48.38 16.00
CA ALA A 163 -46.50 -49.72 15.78
C ALA A 163 -47.61 -49.73 14.71
#